data_AF-A0A933RLH7-F1
#
_entry.id   AF-A0A933RLH7-F1
#
_cell.length_a   1.000
_cell.length_b   1.000
_cell.length_c   1.000
_cell.angle_alpha   90.00
_cell.angle_beta   90.00
_cell.angle_gamma   90.00
#
_symmetry.space_group_name_H-M   'P 1'
#
loop_
_entity.id
_entity.type
_entity.pdbx_description
1 polymer ?
#
loop_
_entity_poly.entity_id
_entity_poly.type
_entity_poly.pdbx_seq_one_letter_code
_entity_poly.pdbx_strand_id
1 'polypeptide(L)'
;MSYKRTLVLFLLFLALAGSYYFYEYKGKASREESEKQGKLLLPFKLEDATALVLKKAGETILAEKKGDKWVIREPIAAPAEQKTVEQALRALSELKYERELGAQTDLKPFGLGEPEMGIEIQGTHGDIGKLLLGAATPDGANLYAKKAEDQKVYTVAASVKASIDRTLFDLRDKSVFDFAVPDVKGLAVSLGDKVFMFEAVPKDDWQMTTPEKHPADSDRIRTLLDSVKYARAQKFVEEEAPDMDKYGLSSPRGRIELAFSDGKKALLLGKETGVDASAIYARRDGQRQVFELSSEMIKQLSANVGDWRDKHLARFDTAAVARLRIDQRNGRIELERSSESSGEWRLVEPQTGKADKEKAETLLSDLLEVKAARFLKASESKPVEAVLANPLVQLTLSDKNNGTLAQLSLSKLEGKSEVYAKTSRLTDLSTVSEQLLAKLSIKPEDLRDKSVLAFDPAAIQKIEVTTKDKSFVIKRKGTGWKVPGSLKMEPYDADQFLWDLRDLKYRAVTAAAKNDKTYGFDSPTRLIKLWTADEKKPVRLLIGKHAPEKGIYYVQGADDKQVMEIEALALSRWLEKF
;
A
#
# COMPACT_ATOMS: atom_id res chain seq x y z
N MET A 1 -0.33 -3.07 -73.98
CA MET A 1 0.66 -4.04 -73.45
C MET A 1 0.02 -5.42 -73.40
N SER A 2 0.74 -6.49 -73.79
CA SER A 2 0.22 -7.86 -73.76
C SER A 2 0.13 -8.37 -72.33
N TYR A 3 -1.09 -8.58 -71.82
CA TYR A 3 -1.37 -9.08 -70.47
C TYR A 3 -0.59 -10.35 -70.11
N LYS A 4 -0.29 -11.20 -71.10
CA LYS A 4 0.50 -12.42 -70.93
C LYS A 4 1.95 -12.14 -70.52
N ARG A 5 2.57 -11.10 -71.08
CA ARG A 5 3.95 -10.70 -70.71
C ARG A 5 3.99 -10.10 -69.30
N THR A 6 2.98 -9.31 -68.94
CA THR A 6 2.85 -8.75 -67.58
C THR A 6 2.64 -9.85 -66.54
N LEU A 7 1.84 -10.88 -66.85
CA LEU A 7 1.63 -12.03 -65.97
C LEU A 7 2.93 -12.82 -65.72
N VAL A 8 3.71 -13.09 -66.78
CA VAL A 8 4.99 -13.80 -66.66
C VAL A 8 5.99 -13.00 -65.82
N LEU A 9 6.10 -11.69 -66.05
CA LEU A 9 6.98 -10.82 -65.25
C LEU A 9 6.53 -10.73 -63.79
N PHE A 10 5.22 -10.71 -63.53
CA PHE A 10 4.68 -10.70 -62.17
C PHE A 10 4.98 -12.01 -61.43
N LEU A 11 4.85 -13.16 -62.08
CA LEU A 11 5.22 -14.46 -61.49
C LEU A 11 6.72 -14.56 -61.22
N LEU A 12 7.56 -14.04 -62.11
CA LEU A 12 9.02 -13.94 -61.91
C LEU A 12 9.36 -13.04 -60.73
N PHE A 13 8.68 -11.90 -60.60
CA PHE A 13 8.84 -11.00 -59.48
C PHE A 13 8.43 -11.66 -58.15
N LEU A 14 7.31 -12.39 -58.12
CA LEU A 14 6.90 -13.14 -56.93
C LEU A 14 7.89 -14.24 -56.56
N ALA A 15 8.48 -14.93 -57.55
CA ALA A 15 9.51 -15.93 -57.30
C ALA A 15 10.80 -15.32 -56.72
N LEU A 16 11.23 -14.16 -57.23
CA LEU A 16 12.39 -13.43 -56.71
C LEU A 16 12.12 -12.81 -55.34
N ALA A 17 10.93 -12.25 -55.12
CA ALA A 17 10.52 -11.73 -53.81
C ALA A 17 10.42 -12.86 -52.78
N GLY A 18 9.91 -14.03 -53.17
CA GLY A 18 9.85 -15.23 -52.34
C GLY A 18 11.24 -15.77 -52.00
N SER A 19 12.17 -15.82 -52.96
CA SER A 19 13.54 -16.27 -52.70
C SER A 19 14.32 -15.28 -51.83
N TYR A 20 14.15 -13.97 -52.05
CA TYR A 20 14.73 -12.92 -51.24
C TYR A 20 14.19 -12.96 -49.79
N TYR A 21 12.87 -13.06 -49.61
CA TYR A 21 12.26 -13.21 -48.28
C TYR A 21 12.77 -14.45 -47.55
N PHE A 22 12.91 -15.58 -48.25
CA PHE A 22 13.41 -16.81 -47.62
C PHE A 22 14.90 -16.72 -47.26
N TYR A 23 15.72 -16.12 -48.13
CA TYR A 23 17.16 -15.99 -47.90
C TYR A 23 17.48 -14.93 -46.84
N GLU A 24 16.80 -13.79 -46.87
CA GLU A 24 17.12 -12.63 -46.04
C GLU A 24 16.36 -12.62 -44.71
N TYR A 25 15.09 -13.08 -44.66
CA TYR A 25 14.30 -13.09 -43.42
C TYR A 25 14.46 -14.42 -42.66
N LYS A 26 14.24 -15.57 -43.33
CA LYS A 26 14.41 -16.89 -42.69
C LYS A 26 15.87 -17.33 -42.60
N GLY A 27 16.67 -17.08 -43.64
CA GLY A 27 18.08 -17.46 -43.66
C GLY A 27 18.94 -16.65 -42.69
N LYS A 28 18.66 -15.36 -42.49
CA LYS A 28 19.35 -14.53 -41.50
C LYS A 28 18.98 -14.92 -40.07
N ALA A 29 17.70 -15.17 -39.78
CA ALA A 29 17.27 -15.67 -38.48
C ALA A 29 17.93 -17.03 -38.15
N SER A 30 17.95 -17.96 -39.11
CA SER A 30 18.60 -19.27 -38.94
C SER A 30 20.12 -19.20 -38.82
N ARG A 31 20.79 -18.25 -39.49
CA ARG A 31 22.24 -18.01 -39.34
C ARG A 31 22.58 -17.30 -38.04
N GLU A 32 21.80 -16.32 -37.61
CA GLU A 32 21.99 -15.69 -36.30
C GLU A 32 21.75 -16.69 -35.17
N GLU A 33 20.77 -17.59 -35.32
CA GLU A 33 20.50 -18.66 -34.37
C GLU A 33 21.58 -19.74 -34.39
N SER A 34 22.12 -20.10 -35.57
CA SER A 34 23.25 -21.04 -35.67
C SER A 34 24.58 -20.44 -35.22
N GLU A 35 24.82 -19.14 -35.40
CA GLU A 35 25.96 -18.42 -34.84
C GLU A 35 25.82 -18.22 -33.32
N LYS A 36 24.59 -17.98 -32.82
CA LYS A 36 24.30 -17.90 -31.38
C LYS A 36 24.47 -19.26 -30.69
N GLN A 37 24.00 -20.34 -31.30
CA GLN A 37 24.20 -21.71 -30.79
C GLN A 37 25.64 -22.19 -30.99
N GLY A 38 26.31 -21.81 -32.09
CA GLY A 38 27.68 -22.22 -32.42
C GLY A 38 28.77 -21.65 -31.50
N LYS A 39 28.43 -20.66 -30.66
CA LYS A 39 29.33 -20.10 -29.65
C LYS A 39 29.06 -20.56 -28.21
N LEU A 40 28.00 -21.34 -27.97
CA LEU A 40 27.72 -21.86 -26.63
C LEU A 40 28.75 -22.90 -26.24
N LEU A 41 29.30 -22.77 -25.04
CA LEU A 41 30.31 -23.70 -24.51
C LEU A 41 29.66 -24.95 -23.91
N LEU A 42 28.50 -24.80 -23.27
CA LEU A 42 27.70 -25.88 -22.67
C LEU A 42 26.22 -25.72 -23.01
N PRO A 43 25.79 -26.12 -24.22
CA PRO A 43 24.39 -26.02 -24.61
C PRO A 43 23.56 -27.13 -23.92
N PHE A 44 22.64 -26.74 -23.06
CA PHE A 44 21.62 -27.62 -22.47
C PHE A 44 20.35 -26.82 -22.17
N LYS A 45 19.22 -27.50 -21.95
CA LYS A 45 17.99 -26.85 -21.49
C LYS A 45 17.89 -26.92 -19.97
N LEU A 46 17.47 -25.82 -19.33
CA LEU A 46 17.34 -25.76 -17.86
C LEU A 46 16.38 -26.83 -17.31
N GLU A 47 15.33 -27.17 -18.05
CA GLU A 47 14.34 -28.18 -17.67
C GLU A 47 14.91 -29.59 -17.58
N ASP A 48 15.98 -29.87 -18.32
CA ASP A 48 16.64 -31.18 -18.33
C ASP A 48 17.55 -31.37 -17.11
N ALA A 49 17.99 -30.28 -16.46
CA ALA A 49 18.91 -30.32 -15.34
C ALA A 49 18.24 -30.85 -14.06
N THR A 50 18.87 -31.88 -13.47
CA THR A 50 18.43 -32.56 -12.25
C THR A 50 19.44 -32.45 -11.11
N ALA A 51 20.71 -32.19 -11.40
CA ALA A 51 21.73 -31.90 -10.39
C ALA A 51 22.72 -30.82 -10.85
N LEU A 52 23.18 -30.00 -9.92
CA LEU A 52 24.29 -29.06 -10.06
C LEU A 52 25.34 -29.38 -9.00
N VAL A 53 26.56 -29.67 -9.44
CA VAL A 53 27.73 -29.88 -8.57
C VAL A 53 28.70 -28.75 -8.78
N LEU A 54 29.03 -28.03 -7.71
CA LEU A 54 30.10 -27.03 -7.70
C LEU A 54 31.26 -27.56 -6.84
N LYS A 55 32.45 -27.59 -7.41
CA LYS A 55 33.70 -28.00 -6.75
C LYS A 55 34.64 -26.80 -6.71
N LYS A 56 34.97 -26.31 -5.50
CA LYS A 56 35.85 -25.14 -5.32
C LYS A 56 36.71 -25.33 -4.08
N ALA A 57 38.03 -25.14 -4.21
CA ALA A 57 38.96 -25.11 -3.08
C ALA A 57 38.80 -26.28 -2.06
N GLY A 58 38.49 -27.50 -2.56
CA GLY A 58 38.26 -28.68 -1.73
C GLY A 58 36.84 -28.85 -1.16
N GLU A 59 35.96 -27.87 -1.35
CA GLU A 59 34.52 -27.96 -1.05
C GLU A 59 33.76 -28.51 -2.26
N THR A 60 32.82 -29.42 -2.01
CA THR A 60 31.86 -29.90 -3.02
C THR A 60 30.45 -29.58 -2.54
N ILE A 61 29.70 -28.85 -3.35
CA ILE A 61 28.29 -28.53 -3.11
C ILE A 61 27.47 -29.24 -4.17
N LEU A 62 26.64 -30.19 -3.75
CA LEU A 62 25.69 -30.89 -4.61
C LEU A 62 24.28 -30.38 -4.33
N ALA A 63 23.68 -29.70 -5.30
CA ALA A 63 22.26 -29.39 -5.33
C ALA A 63 21.56 -30.35 -6.29
N GLU A 64 20.50 -31.02 -5.83
CA GLU A 64 19.73 -32.01 -6.59
C GLU A 64 18.25 -31.66 -6.57
N LYS A 65 17.55 -31.94 -7.65
CA LYS A 65 16.11 -31.73 -7.77
C LYS A 65 15.35 -32.88 -7.10
N LYS A 66 14.57 -32.57 -6.06
CA LYS A 66 13.65 -33.48 -5.37
C LYS A 66 12.20 -33.08 -5.69
N GLY A 67 11.59 -33.75 -6.66
CA GLY A 67 10.32 -33.31 -7.23
C GLY A 67 10.52 -32.03 -8.03
N ASP A 68 9.82 -30.96 -7.66
CA ASP A 68 9.95 -29.64 -8.31
C ASP A 68 10.89 -28.68 -7.57
N LYS A 69 11.51 -29.09 -6.47
CA LYS A 69 12.38 -28.23 -5.64
C LYS A 69 13.81 -28.73 -5.59
N TRP A 70 14.76 -27.81 -5.65
CA TRP A 70 16.17 -28.05 -5.39
C TRP A 70 16.45 -28.22 -3.90
N VAL A 71 17.29 -29.21 -3.57
CA VAL A 71 17.80 -29.47 -2.22
C VAL A 71 19.30 -29.67 -2.29
N ILE A 72 20.01 -29.23 -1.27
CA ILE A 72 21.43 -29.52 -1.08
C ILE A 72 21.55 -30.92 -0.44
N ARG A 73 22.46 -31.72 -0.99
CA ARG A 73 22.82 -33.06 -0.52
C ARG A 73 24.20 -33.12 0.10
N GLU A 74 25.12 -32.33 -0.42
CA GLU A 74 26.49 -32.21 0.10
C GLU A 74 26.87 -30.73 0.25
N PRO A 75 27.63 -30.38 1.30
CA PRO A 75 28.09 -31.24 2.39
C PRO A 75 27.00 -31.51 3.47
N ILE A 76 25.81 -30.92 3.31
CA ILE A 76 24.69 -31.01 4.26
C ILE A 76 23.39 -31.37 3.55
N ALA A 77 22.42 -31.91 4.28
CA ALA A 77 21.06 -32.08 3.80
C ALA A 77 20.20 -30.86 4.16
N ALA A 78 19.92 -29.98 3.19
CA ALA A 78 19.14 -28.76 3.42
C ALA A 78 18.31 -28.33 2.18
N PRO A 79 17.22 -27.57 2.33
CA PRO A 79 16.57 -26.95 1.18
C PRO A 79 17.50 -25.94 0.49
N ALA A 80 17.44 -25.87 -0.84
CA ALA A 80 18.21 -24.91 -1.62
C ALA A 80 17.41 -23.62 -1.88
N GLU A 81 18.13 -22.52 -2.10
CA GLU A 81 17.61 -21.27 -2.64
C GLU A 81 17.35 -21.47 -4.14
N GLN A 82 16.08 -21.72 -4.48
CA GLN A 82 15.65 -22.15 -5.80
C GLN A 82 16.14 -21.18 -6.89
N LYS A 83 15.94 -19.88 -6.67
CA LYS A 83 16.30 -18.84 -7.63
C LYS A 83 17.81 -18.80 -7.87
N THR A 84 18.63 -18.97 -6.85
CA THR A 84 20.09 -18.94 -6.99
C THR A 84 20.60 -20.12 -7.80
N VAL A 85 20.07 -21.33 -7.55
CA VAL A 85 20.42 -22.54 -8.32
C VAL A 85 20.02 -22.38 -9.79
N GLU A 86 18.78 -21.93 -10.05
CA GLU A 86 18.27 -21.71 -11.41
C GLU A 86 19.04 -20.62 -12.16
N GLN A 87 19.44 -19.54 -11.47
CA GLN A 87 20.28 -18.49 -12.06
C GLN A 87 21.67 -19.00 -12.45
N ALA A 88 22.28 -19.85 -11.63
CA ALA A 88 23.56 -20.47 -11.95
C ALA A 88 23.44 -21.39 -13.17
N LEU A 89 22.42 -22.26 -13.20
CA LEU A 89 22.14 -23.14 -14.34
C LEU A 89 21.86 -22.34 -15.62
N ARG A 90 21.08 -21.26 -15.54
CA ARG A 90 20.83 -20.38 -16.69
C ARG A 90 22.12 -19.81 -17.24
N ALA A 91 22.96 -19.24 -16.37
CA ALA A 91 24.24 -18.66 -16.76
C ALA A 91 25.16 -19.69 -17.45
N LEU A 92 25.12 -20.96 -17.02
CA LEU A 92 25.87 -22.05 -17.64
C LEU A 92 25.30 -22.45 -19.00
N SER A 93 23.98 -22.54 -19.14
CA SER A 93 23.33 -22.90 -20.41
C SER A 93 23.51 -21.85 -21.51
N GLU A 94 23.68 -20.58 -21.11
CA GLU A 94 23.87 -19.43 -22.00
C GLU A 94 25.36 -19.05 -22.15
N LEU A 95 26.27 -19.80 -21.51
CA LEU A 95 27.69 -19.49 -21.48
C LEU A 95 28.30 -19.60 -22.87
N LYS A 96 28.86 -18.49 -23.34
CA LYS A 96 29.58 -18.42 -24.62
C LYS A 96 31.08 -18.40 -24.41
N TYR A 97 31.82 -19.02 -25.32
CA TYR A 97 33.26 -18.80 -25.41
C TYR A 97 33.55 -17.54 -26.23
N GLU A 98 34.51 -16.74 -25.77
CA GLU A 98 35.02 -15.56 -26.46
C GLU A 98 36.09 -15.95 -27.50
N ARG A 99 36.98 -16.88 -27.12
CA ARG A 99 38.05 -17.40 -27.98
C ARG A 99 38.26 -18.88 -27.75
N GLU A 100 38.46 -19.63 -28.83
CA GLU A 100 38.98 -21.01 -28.79
C GLU A 100 40.50 -20.96 -28.97
N LEU A 101 41.24 -21.58 -28.05
CA LEU A 101 42.71 -21.66 -28.06
C LEU A 101 43.22 -23.02 -28.55
N GLY A 102 42.31 -23.91 -28.98
CA GLY A 102 42.64 -25.25 -29.45
C GLY A 102 43.09 -26.19 -28.33
N ALA A 103 43.55 -27.38 -28.71
CA ALA A 103 44.04 -28.39 -27.77
C ALA A 103 45.37 -27.96 -27.14
N GLN A 104 45.50 -28.10 -25.83
CA GLN A 104 46.68 -27.69 -25.07
C GLN A 104 47.25 -28.90 -24.33
N THR A 105 48.58 -29.09 -24.40
CA THR A 105 49.27 -30.21 -23.73
C THR A 105 49.67 -29.88 -22.30
N ASP A 106 49.92 -28.60 -21.99
CA ASP A 106 50.16 -28.12 -20.63
C ASP A 106 49.01 -27.22 -20.17
N LEU A 107 48.27 -27.68 -19.18
CA LEU A 107 47.10 -26.97 -18.62
C LEU A 107 47.47 -26.03 -17.46
N LYS A 108 48.71 -26.08 -16.96
CA LYS A 108 49.15 -25.25 -15.82
C LYS A 108 49.09 -23.74 -16.10
N PRO A 109 49.54 -23.22 -17.27
CA PRO A 109 49.50 -21.79 -17.55
C PRO A 109 48.09 -21.20 -17.55
N PHE A 110 47.08 -22.04 -17.76
CA PHE A 110 45.67 -21.67 -17.81
C PHE A 110 44.97 -21.83 -16.46
N GLY A 111 45.65 -22.33 -15.43
CA GLY A 111 45.03 -22.73 -14.16
C GLY A 111 44.02 -23.86 -14.31
N LEU A 112 44.15 -24.70 -15.34
CA LEU A 112 43.22 -25.81 -15.61
C LEU A 112 43.77 -27.17 -15.15
N GLY A 113 45.04 -27.24 -14.74
CA GLY A 113 45.60 -28.41 -14.06
C GLY A 113 45.06 -28.56 -12.63
N GLU A 114 44.88 -27.43 -11.93
CA GLU A 114 44.18 -27.30 -10.66
C GLU A 114 43.11 -26.21 -10.84
N PRO A 115 41.92 -26.56 -11.36
CA PRO A 115 40.90 -25.59 -11.70
C PRO A 115 40.41 -24.82 -10.49
N GLU A 116 40.20 -23.51 -10.64
CA GLU A 116 39.59 -22.67 -9.62
C GLU A 116 38.16 -23.12 -9.30
N MET A 117 37.45 -23.66 -10.30
CA MET A 117 36.10 -24.20 -10.14
C MET A 117 35.83 -25.35 -11.12
N GLY A 118 35.34 -26.46 -10.58
CA GLY A 118 34.75 -27.55 -11.35
C GLY A 118 33.23 -27.50 -11.26
N ILE A 119 32.56 -27.75 -12.38
CA ILE A 119 31.10 -27.71 -12.48
C ILE A 119 30.65 -28.98 -13.18
N GLU A 120 29.67 -29.67 -12.60
CA GLU A 120 29.04 -30.84 -13.21
C GLU A 120 27.53 -30.68 -13.15
N ILE A 121 26.86 -30.99 -14.26
CA ILE A 121 25.41 -30.89 -14.40
C ILE A 121 24.90 -32.26 -14.82
N GLN A 122 24.06 -32.86 -13.98
CA GLN A 122 23.33 -34.06 -14.36
C GLN A 122 21.96 -33.65 -14.89
N GLY A 123 21.51 -34.41 -15.87
CA GLY A 123 20.16 -34.30 -16.40
C GLY A 123 19.39 -35.61 -16.30
N THR A 124 18.17 -35.57 -16.82
CA THR A 124 17.23 -36.71 -16.83
C THR A 124 17.77 -37.98 -17.49
N HIS A 125 18.71 -37.84 -18.43
CA HIS A 125 19.26 -38.95 -19.22
C HIS A 125 20.76 -39.20 -18.97
N GLY A 126 21.32 -38.67 -17.88
CA GLY A 126 22.74 -38.80 -17.53
C GLY A 126 23.46 -37.46 -17.43
N ASP A 127 24.78 -37.46 -17.54
CA ASP A 127 25.59 -36.24 -17.54
C ASP A 127 25.26 -35.38 -18.77
N ILE A 128 24.96 -34.08 -18.55
CA ILE A 128 24.65 -33.12 -19.62
C ILE A 128 25.66 -31.98 -19.68
N GLY A 129 26.69 -31.98 -18.83
CA GLY A 129 27.71 -30.95 -18.87
C GLY A 129 28.74 -31.01 -17.75
N LYS A 130 30.02 -30.99 -18.14
CA LYS A 130 31.16 -30.78 -17.22
C LYS A 130 32.05 -29.65 -17.69
N LEU A 131 32.25 -28.65 -16.82
CA LEU A 131 33.09 -27.48 -17.08
C LEU A 131 34.18 -27.35 -16.01
N LEU A 132 35.38 -27.04 -16.45
CA LEU A 132 36.48 -26.58 -15.61
C LEU A 132 36.73 -25.11 -15.93
N LEU A 133 36.78 -24.28 -14.90
CA LEU A 133 37.20 -22.89 -14.98
C LEU A 133 38.55 -22.74 -14.29
N GLY A 134 39.51 -22.17 -15.01
CA GLY A 134 40.86 -21.92 -14.55
C GLY A 134 41.08 -20.44 -14.22
N ALA A 135 42.33 -20.00 -14.41
CA ALA A 135 42.76 -18.65 -14.05
C ALA A 135 42.12 -17.57 -14.94
N ALA A 136 42.14 -16.33 -14.45
CA ALA A 136 41.83 -15.17 -15.28
C ALA A 136 42.88 -14.96 -16.38
N THR A 137 42.45 -14.44 -17.54
CA THR A 137 43.37 -13.97 -18.57
C THR A 137 44.19 -12.78 -18.07
N PRO A 138 45.37 -12.48 -18.65
CA PRO A 138 46.23 -11.39 -18.16
C PRO A 138 45.57 -10.00 -18.10
N ASP A 139 44.57 -9.75 -18.93
CA ASP A 139 43.77 -8.52 -18.95
C ASP A 139 42.59 -8.53 -17.95
N GLY A 140 42.34 -9.66 -17.27
CA GLY A 140 41.25 -9.86 -16.32
C GLY A 140 39.85 -9.94 -16.94
N ALA A 141 39.71 -9.80 -18.25
CA ALA A 141 38.40 -9.74 -18.91
C ALA A 141 37.72 -11.12 -19.01
N ASN A 142 38.51 -12.17 -19.13
CA ASN A 142 38.05 -13.53 -19.34
C ASN A 142 38.66 -14.52 -18.34
N LEU A 143 38.12 -15.73 -18.34
CA LEU A 143 38.64 -16.90 -17.63
C LEU A 143 38.98 -17.97 -18.65
N TYR A 144 40.05 -18.72 -18.41
CA TYR A 144 40.27 -19.95 -19.15
C TYR A 144 39.24 -21.01 -18.74
N ALA A 145 38.72 -21.72 -19.72
CA ALA A 145 37.67 -22.72 -19.52
C ALA A 145 37.94 -23.96 -20.37
N LYS A 146 37.55 -25.12 -19.87
CA LYS A 146 37.70 -26.40 -20.57
C LYS A 146 36.52 -27.31 -20.25
N LYS A 147 35.90 -27.89 -21.28
CA LYS A 147 34.96 -29.00 -21.08
C LYS A 147 35.76 -30.23 -20.61
N ALA A 148 35.26 -30.97 -19.62
CA ALA A 148 36.04 -32.09 -19.07
C ALA A 148 36.41 -33.13 -20.13
N GLU A 149 35.51 -33.41 -21.07
CA GLU A 149 35.66 -34.40 -22.14
C GLU A 149 36.48 -33.92 -23.36
N ASP A 150 36.74 -32.61 -23.47
CA ASP A 150 37.45 -32.01 -24.60
C ASP A 150 38.93 -31.76 -24.25
N GLN A 151 39.83 -31.74 -25.24
CA GLN A 151 41.21 -31.28 -25.05
C GLN A 151 41.37 -29.76 -25.27
N LYS A 152 40.37 -29.12 -25.87
CA LYS A 152 40.40 -27.70 -26.21
C LYS A 152 40.26 -26.80 -24.99
N VAL A 153 41.07 -25.74 -24.98
CA VAL A 153 40.96 -24.64 -24.03
C VAL A 153 40.23 -23.48 -24.70
N TYR A 154 39.31 -22.87 -23.95
CA TYR A 154 38.52 -21.72 -24.33
C TYR A 154 38.79 -20.56 -23.39
N THR A 155 38.36 -19.37 -23.78
CA THR A 155 38.18 -18.24 -22.87
C THR A 155 36.70 -17.92 -22.79
N VAL A 156 36.19 -17.60 -21.61
CA VAL A 156 34.81 -17.17 -21.37
C VAL A 156 34.81 -15.86 -20.60
N ALA A 157 33.78 -15.04 -20.76
CA ALA A 157 33.67 -13.77 -20.04
C ALA A 157 33.74 -13.98 -18.51
N ALA A 158 34.60 -13.22 -17.83
CA ALA A 158 34.79 -13.35 -16.38
C ALA A 158 33.51 -13.01 -15.57
N SER A 159 32.59 -12.25 -16.16
CA SER A 159 31.29 -11.91 -15.58
C SER A 159 30.43 -13.12 -15.21
N VAL A 160 30.65 -14.29 -15.83
CA VAL A 160 29.94 -15.52 -15.48
C VAL A 160 30.11 -15.88 -14.00
N LYS A 161 31.26 -15.57 -13.38
CA LYS A 161 31.53 -15.81 -11.95
C LYS A 161 30.48 -15.19 -11.05
N ALA A 162 29.93 -14.03 -11.39
CA ALA A 162 28.89 -13.37 -10.59
C ALA A 162 27.60 -14.21 -10.44
N SER A 163 27.36 -15.16 -11.36
CA SER A 163 26.19 -16.03 -11.36
C SER A 163 26.46 -17.42 -10.78
N ILE A 164 27.65 -17.97 -11.01
CA ILE A 164 28.00 -19.37 -10.69
C ILE A 164 28.91 -19.52 -9.47
N ASP A 165 29.66 -18.48 -9.10
CA ASP A 165 30.50 -18.51 -7.90
C ASP A 165 29.63 -18.30 -6.66
N ARG A 166 29.02 -19.40 -6.23
CA ARG A 166 28.08 -19.45 -5.10
C ARG A 166 28.67 -20.31 -3.99
N THR A 167 28.63 -19.78 -2.78
CA THR A 167 28.96 -20.53 -1.58
C THR A 167 27.80 -21.43 -1.18
N LEU A 168 28.05 -22.37 -0.25
CA LEU A 168 27.00 -23.17 0.36
C LEU A 168 25.89 -22.27 0.96
N PHE A 169 26.28 -21.15 1.59
CA PHE A 169 25.33 -20.20 2.17
C PHE A 169 24.45 -19.52 1.13
N ASP A 170 24.98 -19.21 -0.05
CA ASP A 170 24.23 -18.57 -1.14
C ASP A 170 23.20 -19.52 -1.73
N LEU A 171 23.58 -20.78 -1.93
CA LEU A 171 22.75 -21.84 -2.48
C LEU A 171 21.74 -22.41 -1.50
N ARG A 172 21.91 -22.17 -0.20
CA ARG A 172 21.00 -22.66 0.84
C ARG A 172 19.81 -21.74 1.05
N ASP A 173 18.66 -22.34 1.29
CA ASP A 173 17.49 -21.63 1.78
C ASP A 173 17.77 -21.07 3.19
N LYS A 174 17.62 -19.76 3.31
CA LYS A 174 17.89 -19.01 4.54
C LYS A 174 16.62 -18.71 5.33
N SER A 175 15.44 -19.08 4.83
CA SER A 175 14.17 -18.82 5.52
C SER A 175 14.11 -19.55 6.87
N VAL A 176 13.58 -18.86 7.88
CA VAL A 176 13.41 -19.45 9.21
C VAL A 176 12.20 -20.38 9.23
N PHE A 177 11.03 -19.86 8.83
CA PHE A 177 9.80 -20.61 8.72
C PHE A 177 9.11 -20.38 7.39
N ASP A 178 8.51 -21.45 6.86
CA ASP A 178 7.54 -21.39 5.78
C ASP A 178 6.12 -21.49 6.37
N PHE A 179 5.32 -20.43 6.27
CA PHE A 179 3.92 -20.38 6.69
C PHE A 179 3.17 -19.19 6.05
N ALA A 180 1.84 -19.27 6.06
CA ALA A 180 0.95 -18.17 5.70
C ALA A 180 0.40 -17.49 6.97
N VAL A 181 0.46 -16.15 7.02
CA VAL A 181 -0.01 -15.34 8.16
C VAL A 181 -1.49 -15.61 8.50
N PRO A 182 -2.43 -15.73 7.54
CA PRO A 182 -3.83 -16.04 7.83
C PRO A 182 -4.08 -17.40 8.52
N ASP A 183 -3.12 -18.32 8.45
CA ASP A 183 -3.24 -19.65 9.04
C ASP A 183 -2.88 -19.64 10.55
N VAL A 184 -2.21 -18.59 11.02
CA VAL A 184 -1.84 -18.44 12.44
C VAL A 184 -3.08 -18.15 13.27
N LYS A 185 -3.37 -19.00 14.25
CA LYS A 185 -4.52 -18.89 15.16
C LYS A 185 -4.15 -18.40 16.57
N GLY A 186 -2.89 -18.57 16.95
CA GLY A 186 -2.37 -18.08 18.21
C GLY A 186 -0.91 -17.64 18.09
N LEU A 187 -0.54 -16.68 18.92
CA LEU A 187 0.81 -16.17 19.03
C LEU A 187 1.18 -16.07 20.51
N ALA A 188 2.27 -16.69 20.91
CA ALA A 188 2.86 -16.47 22.23
C ALA A 188 4.27 -15.87 22.07
N VAL A 189 4.52 -14.80 22.81
CA VAL A 189 5.78 -14.06 22.81
C VAL A 189 6.31 -13.99 24.22
N SER A 190 7.59 -14.30 24.42
CA SER A 190 8.27 -14.08 25.68
C SER A 190 9.62 -13.40 25.49
N LEU A 191 9.97 -12.55 26.45
CA LEU A 191 11.26 -11.89 26.53
C LEU A 191 11.61 -11.68 28.02
N GLY A 192 12.60 -12.42 28.52
CA GLY A 192 12.84 -12.54 29.97
C GLY A 192 11.58 -13.04 30.68
N ASP A 193 11.16 -12.35 31.74
CA ASP A 193 9.99 -12.71 32.54
C ASP A 193 8.65 -12.24 31.94
N LYS A 194 8.69 -11.46 30.87
CA LYS A 194 7.47 -10.96 30.20
C LYS A 194 6.93 -12.03 29.25
N VAL A 195 5.67 -12.39 29.43
CA VAL A 195 4.95 -13.32 28.55
C VAL A 195 3.66 -12.66 28.06
N PHE A 196 3.44 -12.72 26.76
CA PHE A 196 2.22 -12.27 26.09
C PHE A 196 1.64 -13.42 25.28
N MET A 197 0.33 -13.60 25.36
CA MET A 197 -0.39 -14.59 24.55
C MET A 197 -1.54 -13.90 23.83
N PHE A 198 -1.71 -14.26 22.57
CA PHE A 198 -2.70 -13.69 21.66
C PHE A 198 -3.44 -14.79 20.92
N GLU A 199 -4.73 -14.56 20.70
CA GLU A 199 -5.60 -15.43 19.93
C GLU A 199 -6.26 -14.62 18.80
N ALA A 200 -6.32 -15.22 17.62
CA ALA A 200 -7.04 -14.64 16.49
C ALA A 200 -8.55 -14.72 16.74
N VAL A 201 -9.26 -13.63 16.46
CA VAL A 201 -10.72 -13.53 16.55
C VAL A 201 -11.30 -13.13 15.17
N PRO A 202 -12.63 -13.22 14.93
CA PRO A 202 -13.21 -12.92 13.62
C PRO A 202 -12.83 -11.52 13.08
N LYS A 203 -12.85 -11.36 11.75
CA LYS A 203 -12.46 -10.13 11.02
C LYS A 203 -10.96 -9.76 11.15
N ASP A 204 -10.09 -10.76 11.26
CA ASP A 204 -8.64 -10.61 11.36
C ASP A 204 -8.18 -9.74 12.56
N ASP A 205 -9.03 -9.67 13.59
CA ASP A 205 -8.71 -9.02 14.85
C ASP A 205 -7.97 -9.99 15.78
N TRP A 206 -7.28 -9.43 16.78
CA TRP A 206 -6.56 -10.19 17.78
C TRP A 206 -6.99 -9.82 19.19
N GLN A 207 -6.99 -10.80 20.07
CA GLN A 207 -7.23 -10.62 21.50
C GLN A 207 -5.99 -11.05 22.28
N MET A 208 -5.50 -10.18 23.16
CA MET A 208 -4.50 -10.55 24.16
C MET A 208 -5.21 -11.30 25.28
N THR A 209 -4.68 -12.46 25.66
CA THR A 209 -5.20 -13.31 26.73
C THR A 209 -4.29 -13.31 27.97
N THR A 210 -3.00 -13.01 27.80
CA THR A 210 -2.00 -12.90 28.87
C THR A 210 -1.14 -11.65 28.64
N PRO A 211 -0.82 -10.86 29.68
CA PRO A 211 -1.13 -11.08 31.11
C PRO A 211 -2.58 -10.74 31.51
N GLU A 212 -3.27 -9.95 30.69
CA GLU A 212 -4.65 -9.52 30.93
C GLU A 212 -5.44 -9.60 29.64
N LYS A 213 -6.75 -9.82 29.76
CA LYS A 213 -7.65 -9.91 28.61
C LYS A 213 -8.00 -8.53 28.07
N HIS A 214 -7.41 -8.16 26.93
CA HIS A 214 -7.68 -6.90 26.24
C HIS A 214 -7.71 -7.11 24.72
N PRO A 215 -8.46 -6.29 23.94
CA PRO A 215 -8.25 -6.21 22.50
C PRO A 215 -6.78 -5.91 22.19
N ALA A 216 -6.19 -6.65 21.26
CA ALA A 216 -4.79 -6.47 20.87
C ALA A 216 -4.66 -5.64 19.60
N ASP A 217 -3.52 -4.96 19.46
CA ASP A 217 -3.16 -4.24 18.26
C ASP A 217 -2.85 -5.24 17.13
N SER A 218 -3.86 -5.49 16.30
CA SER A 218 -3.79 -6.42 15.17
C SER A 218 -2.69 -6.03 14.16
N ASP A 219 -2.41 -4.73 13.98
CA ASP A 219 -1.38 -4.26 13.04
C ASP A 219 0.03 -4.56 13.58
N ARG A 220 0.22 -4.37 14.89
CA ARG A 220 1.46 -4.76 15.56
C ARG A 220 1.70 -6.26 15.50
N ILE A 221 0.66 -7.07 15.76
CA ILE A 221 0.76 -8.53 15.68
C ILE A 221 1.08 -8.95 14.24
N ARG A 222 0.38 -8.40 13.24
CA ARG A 222 0.65 -8.66 11.83
C ARG A 222 2.10 -8.32 11.47
N THR A 223 2.60 -7.17 11.90
CA THR A 223 3.98 -6.74 11.67
C THR A 223 4.99 -7.76 12.23
N LEU A 224 4.75 -8.27 13.45
CA LEU A 224 5.60 -9.31 14.04
C LEU A 224 5.52 -10.63 13.25
N LEU A 225 4.31 -11.08 12.87
CA LEU A 225 4.13 -12.30 12.08
C LEU A 225 4.82 -12.19 10.72
N ASP A 226 4.71 -11.05 10.03
CA ASP A 226 5.43 -10.79 8.79
C ASP A 226 6.95 -10.78 9.03
N SER A 227 7.42 -10.17 10.11
CA SER A 227 8.85 -10.19 10.44
C SER A 227 9.39 -11.60 10.68
N VAL A 228 8.60 -12.50 11.28
CA VAL A 228 8.97 -13.91 11.48
C VAL A 228 8.91 -14.70 10.18
N LYS A 229 7.89 -14.46 9.34
CA LYS A 229 7.75 -15.10 8.01
C LYS A 229 8.91 -14.76 7.09
N TYR A 230 9.30 -13.49 7.06
CA TYR A 230 10.37 -13.00 6.19
C TYR A 230 11.75 -13.02 6.86
N ALA A 231 11.86 -13.57 8.08
CA ALA A 231 13.13 -13.74 8.76
C ALA A 231 14.04 -14.67 7.94
N ARG A 232 15.29 -14.21 7.74
CA ARG A 232 16.32 -14.97 7.05
C ARG A 232 17.57 -15.09 7.93
N ALA A 233 18.14 -16.27 8.00
CA ALA A 233 19.41 -16.52 8.65
C ALA A 233 20.51 -15.66 8.00
N GLN A 234 21.23 -14.89 8.82
CA GLN A 234 22.42 -14.13 8.41
C GLN A 234 23.66 -15.02 8.34
N LYS A 235 23.66 -16.11 9.13
CA LYS A 235 24.72 -17.11 9.19
C LYS A 235 24.19 -18.40 9.78
N PHE A 236 24.64 -19.55 9.28
CA PHE A 236 24.48 -20.84 9.96
C PHE A 236 25.75 -21.10 10.76
N VAL A 237 25.62 -21.20 12.09
CA VAL A 237 26.75 -21.23 13.02
C VAL A 237 27.22 -22.65 13.25
N GLU A 238 26.27 -23.55 13.49
CA GLU A 238 26.53 -24.95 13.76
C GLU A 238 25.30 -25.77 13.37
N GLU A 239 25.48 -26.82 12.56
CA GLU A 239 24.37 -27.65 12.08
C GLU A 239 23.78 -28.52 13.20
N GLU A 240 24.66 -29.05 14.05
CA GLU A 240 24.32 -29.98 15.13
C GLU A 240 25.01 -29.54 16.42
N ALA A 241 24.50 -28.45 17.04
CA ALA A 241 25.11 -27.90 18.24
C ALA A 241 25.01 -28.89 19.41
N PRO A 242 26.13 -29.35 20.01
CA PRO A 242 26.11 -30.29 21.13
C PRO A 242 25.62 -29.63 22.42
N ASP A 243 25.96 -28.35 22.61
CA ASP A 243 25.72 -27.56 23.81
C ASP A 243 24.98 -26.25 23.44
N MET A 244 23.75 -26.12 23.94
CA MET A 244 22.89 -24.96 23.70
C MET A 244 23.20 -23.79 24.65
N ASP A 245 23.89 -24.02 25.77
CA ASP A 245 24.22 -22.99 26.76
C ASP A 245 25.24 -21.99 26.22
N LYS A 246 26.18 -22.47 25.39
CA LYS A 246 27.12 -21.64 24.63
C LYS A 246 26.41 -20.50 23.92
N TYR A 247 25.26 -20.79 23.32
CA TYR A 247 24.45 -19.84 22.54
C TYR A 247 23.35 -19.16 23.36
N GLY A 248 23.17 -19.54 24.62
CA GLY A 248 22.05 -19.09 25.47
C GLY A 248 20.69 -19.62 24.99
N LEU A 249 20.65 -20.80 24.38
CA LEU A 249 19.44 -21.41 23.81
C LEU A 249 18.83 -22.52 24.68
N SER A 250 19.49 -22.92 25.78
CA SER A 250 18.87 -23.77 26.81
C SER A 250 17.92 -22.97 27.70
N SER A 251 18.29 -21.72 28.02
CA SER A 251 17.43 -20.73 28.69
C SER A 251 17.32 -19.51 27.76
N PRO A 252 16.47 -19.61 26.72
CA PRO A 252 16.38 -18.59 25.68
C PRO A 252 15.94 -17.25 26.26
N ARG A 253 16.61 -16.18 25.84
CA ARG A 253 16.26 -14.80 26.19
C ARG A 253 14.88 -14.42 25.68
N GLY A 254 14.48 -14.94 24.51
CA GLY A 254 13.14 -14.76 23.97
C GLY A 254 12.63 -15.99 23.23
N ARG A 255 11.30 -16.12 23.16
CA ARG A 255 10.62 -17.17 22.39
C ARG A 255 9.41 -16.57 21.67
N ILE A 256 9.27 -16.94 20.40
CA ILE A 256 8.08 -16.66 19.59
C ILE A 256 7.49 -18.01 19.21
N GLU A 257 6.25 -18.26 19.61
CA GLU A 257 5.51 -19.48 19.29
C GLU A 257 4.26 -19.13 18.47
N LEU A 258 4.13 -19.77 17.31
CA LEU A 258 3.02 -19.66 16.40
C LEU A 258 2.17 -20.93 16.52
N ALA A 259 0.88 -20.77 16.80
CA ALA A 259 -0.09 -21.86 16.83
C ALA A 259 -0.95 -21.85 15.57
N PHE A 260 -1.11 -23.03 14.97
CA PHE A 260 -1.90 -23.32 13.78
C PHE A 260 -2.98 -24.36 14.14
N SER A 261 -3.87 -24.68 13.19
CA SER A 261 -4.89 -25.73 13.39
C SER A 261 -4.28 -27.14 13.53
N ASP A 262 -3.11 -27.37 12.96
CA ASP A 262 -2.44 -28.67 12.85
C ASP A 262 -1.17 -28.80 13.71
N GLY A 263 -0.83 -27.77 14.49
CA GLY A 263 0.35 -27.82 15.35
C GLY A 263 0.91 -26.46 15.74
N LYS A 264 2.17 -26.47 16.17
CA LYS A 264 2.90 -25.27 16.64
C LYS A 264 4.29 -25.20 16.02
N LYS A 265 4.77 -23.98 15.79
CA LYS A 265 6.16 -23.68 15.41
C LYS A 265 6.72 -22.69 16.41
N ALA A 266 7.92 -22.91 16.93
CA ALA A 266 8.54 -21.98 17.87
C ALA A 266 9.97 -21.62 17.48
N LEU A 267 10.29 -20.34 17.58
CA LEU A 267 11.62 -19.77 17.41
C LEU A 267 12.15 -19.37 18.78
N LEU A 268 13.35 -19.86 19.10
CA LEU A 268 14.06 -19.54 20.32
C LEU A 268 15.20 -18.58 20.00
N LEU A 269 15.35 -17.54 20.83
CA LEU A 269 16.31 -16.45 20.67
C LEU A 269 17.24 -16.45 21.89
N GLY A 270 18.54 -16.53 21.66
CA GLY A 270 19.58 -16.72 22.67
C GLY A 270 20.36 -15.45 22.99
N LYS A 271 21.70 -15.58 23.07
CA LYS A 271 22.61 -14.46 23.31
C LYS A 271 22.81 -13.61 22.05
N GLU A 272 22.98 -12.32 22.25
CA GLU A 272 23.41 -11.38 21.20
C GLU A 272 24.82 -11.74 20.70
N THR A 273 25.07 -11.47 19.42
CA THR A 273 26.31 -11.77 18.69
C THR A 273 26.53 -10.72 17.60
N GLY A 274 27.65 -10.80 16.90
CA GLY A 274 28.05 -9.81 15.90
C GLY A 274 28.60 -8.52 16.50
N VAL A 275 29.06 -7.63 15.62
CA VAL A 275 29.61 -6.32 16.01
C VAL A 275 28.47 -5.49 16.61
N ASP A 276 28.73 -4.85 17.76
CA ASP A 276 27.75 -4.02 18.48
C ASP A 276 26.40 -4.71 18.74
N ALA A 277 26.41 -6.03 18.98
CA ALA A 277 25.21 -6.84 19.22
C ALA A 277 24.18 -6.77 18.07
N SER A 278 24.66 -6.63 16.82
CA SER A 278 23.79 -6.52 15.64
C SER A 278 22.96 -7.78 15.35
N ALA A 279 23.39 -8.94 15.85
CA ALA A 279 22.76 -10.23 15.61
C ALA A 279 22.41 -10.97 16.90
N ILE A 280 21.65 -12.05 16.79
CA ILE A 280 21.28 -12.94 17.89
C ILE A 280 21.34 -14.39 17.44
N TYR A 281 21.82 -15.28 18.31
CA TYR A 281 21.69 -16.71 18.08
C TYR A 281 20.24 -17.14 18.16
N ALA A 282 19.81 -17.99 17.24
CA ALA A 282 18.46 -18.51 17.17
C ALA A 282 18.46 -19.99 16.81
N ARG A 283 17.40 -20.69 17.25
CA ARG A 283 17.08 -22.03 16.76
C ARG A 283 15.59 -22.22 16.64
N ARG A 284 15.20 -23.10 15.72
CA ARG A 284 13.86 -23.67 15.68
C ARG A 284 13.71 -24.65 16.83
N ASP A 285 12.57 -24.62 17.51
CA ASP A 285 12.30 -25.55 18.59
C ASP A 285 12.30 -26.99 18.07
N GLY A 286 12.80 -27.92 18.89
CA GLY A 286 13.06 -29.31 18.47
C GLY A 286 14.23 -29.52 17.49
N GLN A 287 14.89 -28.47 16.98
CA GLN A 287 16.07 -28.60 16.12
C GLN A 287 17.36 -28.23 16.84
N ARG A 288 18.47 -28.87 16.42
CA ARG A 288 19.82 -28.65 16.97
C ARG A 288 20.65 -27.62 16.20
N GLN A 289 20.18 -27.20 15.03
CA GLN A 289 20.85 -26.19 14.22
C GLN A 289 20.74 -24.81 14.83
N VAL A 290 21.88 -24.15 14.95
CA VAL A 290 22.00 -22.78 15.44
C VAL A 290 22.38 -21.86 14.30
N PHE A 291 21.64 -20.76 14.17
CA PHE A 291 21.87 -19.72 13.16
C PHE A 291 21.79 -18.33 13.80
N GLU A 292 22.27 -17.32 13.08
CA GLU A 292 22.18 -15.92 13.50
C GLU A 292 21.02 -15.22 12.77
N LEU A 293 20.26 -14.42 13.52
CA LEU A 293 19.26 -13.49 13.00
C LEU A 293 19.61 -12.07 13.37
N SER A 294 18.98 -11.11 12.68
CA SER A 294 19.05 -9.70 13.08
C SER A 294 18.53 -9.50 14.51
N SER A 295 19.25 -8.71 15.31
CA SER A 295 18.85 -8.30 16.65
C SER A 295 17.54 -7.49 16.68
N GLU A 296 17.09 -6.94 15.54
CA GLU A 296 15.78 -6.30 15.39
C GLU A 296 14.63 -7.21 15.82
N MET A 297 14.79 -8.54 15.71
CA MET A 297 13.79 -9.48 16.17
C MET A 297 13.51 -9.33 17.67
N ILE A 298 14.54 -9.18 18.52
CA ILE A 298 14.37 -8.96 19.97
C ILE A 298 13.74 -7.60 20.26
N LYS A 299 14.13 -6.56 19.52
CA LYS A 299 13.59 -5.21 19.71
C LYS A 299 12.09 -5.17 19.51
N GLN A 300 11.55 -5.93 18.56
CA GLN A 300 10.10 -6.07 18.35
C GLN A 300 9.37 -6.74 19.53
N LEU A 301 10.04 -7.66 20.23
CA LEU A 301 9.48 -8.33 21.42
C LEU A 301 9.57 -7.48 22.69
N SER A 302 10.46 -6.49 22.70
CA SER A 302 10.62 -5.53 23.79
C SER A 302 9.44 -4.56 23.82
N ALA A 303 8.37 -5.02 24.47
CA ALA A 303 7.11 -4.30 24.57
C ALA A 303 6.54 -4.44 25.99
N ASN A 304 5.75 -3.44 26.40
CA ASN A 304 4.93 -3.51 27.60
C ASN A 304 3.49 -3.90 27.23
N VAL A 305 2.69 -4.25 28.24
CA VAL A 305 1.26 -4.60 28.07
C VAL A 305 0.53 -3.55 27.24
N GLY A 306 0.76 -2.26 27.50
CA GLY A 306 0.13 -1.16 26.77
C GLY A 306 0.51 -1.05 25.30
N ASP A 307 1.65 -1.61 24.87
CA ASP A 307 2.11 -1.56 23.47
C ASP A 307 1.44 -2.62 22.60
N TRP A 308 0.94 -3.69 23.21
CA TRP A 308 0.20 -4.77 22.55
C TRP A 308 -1.30 -4.53 22.49
N ARG A 309 -1.83 -3.58 23.27
CA ARG A 309 -3.26 -3.29 23.34
C ARG A 309 -3.70 -2.46 22.14
N ASP A 310 -4.87 -2.78 21.60
CA ASP A 310 -5.53 -1.92 20.62
C ASP A 310 -5.85 -0.58 21.29
N LYS A 311 -5.33 0.50 20.72
CA LYS A 311 -5.54 1.86 21.22
C LYS A 311 -6.68 2.57 20.50
N HIS A 312 -7.26 2.02 19.43
CA HIS A 312 -8.33 2.69 18.70
C HIS A 312 -9.58 2.81 19.56
N LEU A 313 -10.11 4.04 19.67
CA LEU A 313 -11.26 4.32 20.53
C LEU A 313 -12.56 3.72 19.98
N ALA A 314 -12.65 3.57 18.65
CA ALA A 314 -13.79 3.04 17.94
C ALA A 314 -13.33 2.24 16.71
N ARG A 315 -14.14 1.24 16.32
CA ARG A 315 -14.05 0.57 15.02
C ARG A 315 -15.47 0.36 14.51
N PHE A 316 -15.76 0.83 13.30
CA PHE A 316 -17.07 0.72 12.68
C PHE A 316 -16.90 0.83 11.16
N ASP A 317 -17.90 0.34 10.43
CA ASP A 317 -17.99 0.56 8.98
C ASP A 317 -18.66 1.92 8.73
N THR A 318 -17.96 2.85 8.08
CA THR A 318 -18.48 4.19 7.77
C THR A 318 -19.70 4.13 6.84
N ALA A 319 -19.79 3.10 6.00
CA ALA A 319 -20.96 2.89 5.15
C ALA A 319 -22.19 2.47 5.94
N ALA A 320 -21.99 1.81 7.09
CA ALA A 320 -23.08 1.36 7.97
C ALA A 320 -23.61 2.49 8.88
N VAL A 321 -22.89 3.60 9.03
CA VAL A 321 -23.33 4.74 9.85
C VAL A 321 -24.49 5.44 9.16
N ALA A 322 -25.66 5.37 9.79
CA ALA A 322 -26.86 6.09 9.37
C ALA A 322 -27.08 7.37 10.18
N ARG A 323 -26.62 7.42 11.44
CA ARG A 323 -26.81 8.58 12.31
C ARG A 323 -25.56 8.89 13.13
N LEU A 324 -25.25 10.18 13.22
CA LEU A 324 -24.16 10.73 14.03
C LEU A 324 -24.76 11.76 14.97
N ARG A 325 -24.62 11.52 16.28
CA ARG A 325 -25.13 12.42 17.31
C ARG A 325 -23.99 12.88 18.21
N ILE A 326 -23.94 14.17 18.49
CA ILE A 326 -23.01 14.79 19.44
C ILE A 326 -23.81 15.59 20.46
N ASP A 327 -23.83 15.14 21.70
CA ASP A 327 -24.35 15.89 22.84
C ASP A 327 -23.21 16.67 23.50
N GLN A 328 -23.38 17.98 23.64
CA GLN A 328 -22.42 18.89 24.26
C GLN A 328 -23.15 19.83 25.25
N ARG A 329 -22.40 20.58 26.06
CA ARG A 329 -22.99 21.59 26.97
C ARG A 329 -23.80 22.68 26.26
N ASN A 330 -23.47 23.00 25.01
CA ASN A 330 -24.11 24.06 24.22
C ASN A 330 -25.29 23.57 23.37
N GLY A 331 -25.63 22.28 23.41
CA GLY A 331 -26.74 21.70 22.67
C GLY A 331 -26.43 20.33 22.08
N ARG A 332 -27.40 19.81 21.32
CA ARG A 332 -27.28 18.57 20.56
C ARG A 332 -27.14 18.86 19.08
N ILE A 333 -26.25 18.11 18.45
CA ILE A 333 -26.08 18.04 17.00
C ILE A 333 -26.44 16.64 16.58
N GLU A 334 -27.33 16.50 15.60
CA GLU A 334 -27.69 15.20 15.04
C GLU A 334 -27.69 15.26 13.52
N LEU A 335 -26.90 14.40 12.89
CA LEU A 335 -26.89 14.17 11.45
C LEU A 335 -27.53 12.82 11.13
N GLU A 336 -28.33 12.77 10.09
CA GLU A 336 -28.85 11.54 9.51
C GLU A 336 -28.41 11.43 8.05
N ARG A 337 -27.97 10.24 7.66
CA ARG A 337 -27.60 9.90 6.30
C ARG A 337 -28.82 9.34 5.57
N SER A 338 -29.14 9.90 4.42
CA SER A 338 -30.22 9.40 3.57
C SER A 338 -29.93 7.97 3.11
N SER A 339 -30.94 7.09 3.19
CA SER A 339 -30.88 5.74 2.62
C SER A 339 -31.04 5.71 1.09
N GLU A 340 -31.33 6.85 0.47
CA GLU A 340 -31.39 6.99 -0.98
C GLU A 340 -29.97 7.02 -1.58
N SER A 341 -29.84 6.68 -2.87
CA SER A 341 -28.57 6.44 -3.57
C SER A 341 -27.56 7.60 -3.58
N SER A 342 -27.93 8.79 -3.09
CA SER A 342 -27.06 9.96 -3.02
C SER A 342 -26.11 9.95 -1.80
N GLY A 343 -26.44 9.19 -0.74
CA GLY A 343 -25.66 9.17 0.51
C GLY A 343 -25.49 10.57 1.13
N GLU A 344 -26.48 11.43 0.94
CA GLU A 344 -26.52 12.79 1.47
C GLU A 344 -26.71 12.80 2.99
N TRP A 345 -26.09 13.77 3.66
CA TRP A 345 -26.26 14.00 5.08
C TRP A 345 -27.24 15.16 5.32
N ARG A 346 -28.10 15.00 6.31
CA ARG A 346 -29.06 16.00 6.76
C ARG A 346 -28.80 16.30 8.23
N LEU A 347 -28.66 17.57 8.57
CA LEU A 347 -28.70 18.04 9.96
C LEU A 347 -30.16 17.97 10.41
N VAL A 348 -30.43 17.29 11.52
CA VAL A 348 -31.78 17.11 12.10
C VAL A 348 -31.95 18.03 13.30
N GLU A 349 -30.99 18.01 14.22
CA GLU A 349 -30.89 18.92 15.38
C GLU A 349 -29.63 19.81 15.28
N PRO A 350 -29.67 21.06 15.76
CA PRO A 350 -30.79 21.72 16.45
C PRO A 350 -31.83 22.34 15.50
N GLN A 351 -31.50 22.50 14.21
CA GLN A 351 -32.48 22.88 13.21
C GLN A 351 -32.22 22.13 11.92
N THR A 352 -33.29 21.67 11.29
CA THR A 352 -33.19 20.77 10.17
C THR A 352 -32.68 21.46 8.89
N GLY A 353 -31.77 20.81 8.16
CA GLY A 353 -31.19 21.35 6.92
C GLY A 353 -30.21 20.40 6.25
N LYS A 354 -29.66 20.79 5.10
CA LYS A 354 -28.58 20.03 4.45
C LYS A 354 -27.31 20.08 5.31
N ALA A 355 -26.64 18.95 5.46
CA ALA A 355 -25.34 18.88 6.11
C ALA A 355 -24.22 18.71 5.07
N ASP A 356 -23.06 19.23 5.42
CA ASP A 356 -21.84 19.13 4.63
C ASP A 356 -21.35 17.69 4.67
N LYS A 357 -21.53 16.99 3.54
CA LYS A 357 -21.17 15.58 3.39
C LYS A 357 -19.69 15.35 3.62
N GLU A 358 -18.82 16.19 3.06
CA GLU A 358 -17.37 16.01 3.17
C GLU A 358 -16.92 16.11 4.64
N LYS A 359 -17.46 17.07 5.39
CA LYS A 359 -17.16 17.21 6.82
C LYS A 359 -17.70 16.05 7.66
N ALA A 360 -18.90 15.56 7.37
CA ALA A 360 -19.45 14.39 8.06
C ALA A 360 -18.59 13.14 7.82
N GLU A 361 -18.22 12.85 6.58
CA GLU A 361 -17.36 11.71 6.23
C GLU A 361 -15.93 11.88 6.78
N THR A 362 -15.39 13.10 6.80
CA THR A 362 -14.09 13.41 7.40
C THR A 362 -14.13 13.14 8.90
N LEU A 363 -15.19 13.56 9.60
CA LEU A 363 -15.35 13.28 11.02
C LEU A 363 -15.41 11.77 11.31
N LEU A 364 -16.12 11.00 10.50
CA LEU A 364 -16.16 9.54 10.63
C LEU A 364 -14.79 8.91 10.38
N SER A 365 -14.05 9.38 9.38
CA SER A 365 -12.70 8.90 9.05
C SER A 365 -11.71 9.24 10.16
N ASP A 366 -11.75 10.48 10.65
CA ASP A 366 -10.93 10.93 11.78
C ASP A 366 -11.14 10.05 13.01
N LEU A 367 -12.39 9.69 13.33
CA LEU A 367 -12.75 8.85 14.47
C LEU A 367 -12.16 7.43 14.40
N LEU A 368 -11.92 6.90 13.20
CA LEU A 368 -11.25 5.59 13.02
C LEU A 368 -9.76 5.65 13.35
N GLU A 369 -9.12 6.80 13.21
CA GLU A 369 -7.69 7.00 13.47
C GLU A 369 -7.39 7.38 14.93
N VAL A 370 -8.42 7.71 15.72
CA VAL A 370 -8.22 8.17 17.09
C VAL A 370 -7.74 7.03 17.98
N LYS A 371 -6.56 7.26 18.59
CA LYS A 371 -5.95 6.36 19.56
C LYS A 371 -5.96 6.93 20.98
N ALA A 372 -6.16 6.06 21.95
CA ALA A 372 -5.86 6.31 23.36
C ALA A 372 -4.37 6.66 23.52
N ALA A 373 -4.09 7.76 24.20
CA ALA A 373 -2.72 8.16 24.53
C ALA A 373 -2.14 7.27 25.64
N ARG A 374 -2.95 6.99 26.67
CA ARG A 374 -2.66 5.97 27.70
C ARG A 374 -3.96 5.42 28.30
N PHE A 375 -3.88 4.23 28.86
CA PHE A 375 -4.94 3.68 29.71
C PHE A 375 -4.74 4.12 31.16
N LEU A 376 -5.84 4.35 31.87
CA LEU A 376 -5.81 4.72 33.29
C LEU A 376 -5.59 3.50 34.16
N LYS A 377 -4.87 3.70 35.27
CA LYS A 377 -4.78 2.70 36.33
C LYS A 377 -6.05 2.71 37.15
N ALA A 378 -6.36 1.59 37.82
CA ALA A 378 -7.52 1.49 38.71
C ALA A 378 -7.60 2.60 39.79
N SER A 379 -6.45 3.09 40.26
CA SER A 379 -6.36 4.20 41.22
C SER A 379 -6.76 5.56 40.64
N GLU A 380 -6.72 5.73 39.32
CA GLU A 380 -7.09 6.98 38.61
C GLU A 380 -8.55 6.97 38.16
N SER A 381 -9.18 5.81 38.00
CA SER A 381 -10.48 5.67 37.33
C SER A 381 -11.64 6.34 38.07
N LYS A 382 -11.74 6.20 39.40
CA LYS A 382 -12.90 6.67 40.18
C LYS A 382 -13.27 8.15 39.97
N PRO A 383 -12.36 9.13 40.13
CA PRO A 383 -12.70 10.53 39.89
C PRO A 383 -13.08 10.81 38.42
N VAL A 384 -12.50 10.05 37.49
CA VAL A 384 -12.75 10.19 36.06
C VAL A 384 -14.12 9.64 35.66
N GLU A 385 -14.56 8.53 36.27
CA GLU A 385 -15.92 7.98 36.08
C GLU A 385 -16.99 9.01 36.44
N ALA A 386 -16.79 9.77 37.53
CA ALA A 386 -17.74 10.79 37.97
C ALA A 386 -17.93 11.92 36.93
N VAL A 387 -16.84 12.42 36.33
CA VAL A 387 -16.93 13.46 35.29
C VAL A 387 -17.34 12.94 33.92
N LEU A 388 -17.21 11.63 33.67
CA LEU A 388 -17.70 10.97 32.45
C LEU A 388 -19.17 10.56 32.54
N ALA A 389 -19.76 10.54 33.74
CA ALA A 389 -21.21 10.40 33.91
C ALA A 389 -21.97 11.62 33.36
N ASN A 390 -21.33 12.79 33.33
CA ASN A 390 -21.82 14.02 32.71
C ASN A 390 -20.73 14.59 31.79
N PRO A 391 -20.50 13.97 30.62
CA PRO A 391 -19.36 14.29 29.78
C PRO A 391 -19.47 15.69 29.19
N LEU A 392 -18.32 16.29 28.86
CA LEU A 392 -18.29 17.54 28.08
C LEU A 392 -18.82 17.32 26.66
N VAL A 393 -18.53 16.15 26.10
CA VAL A 393 -18.96 15.72 24.78
C VAL A 393 -19.31 14.24 24.81
N GLN A 394 -20.48 13.86 24.32
CA GLN A 394 -20.87 12.48 24.06
C GLN A 394 -21.19 12.31 22.58
N LEU A 395 -20.38 11.52 21.88
CA LEU A 395 -20.60 11.14 20.50
C LEU A 395 -21.20 9.74 20.43
N THR A 396 -22.25 9.57 19.63
CA THR A 396 -22.90 8.28 19.37
C THR A 396 -23.08 8.10 17.86
N LEU A 397 -22.62 6.97 17.34
CA LEU A 397 -22.85 6.53 15.96
C LEU A 397 -23.85 5.38 15.96
N SER A 398 -24.83 5.43 15.06
CA SER A 398 -25.86 4.38 14.94
C SER A 398 -26.06 3.92 13.51
N ASP A 399 -26.42 2.65 13.35
CA ASP A 399 -26.88 2.10 12.09
C ASP A 399 -28.34 2.48 11.78
N LYS A 400 -28.83 2.04 10.62
CA LYS A 400 -30.19 2.29 10.14
C LYS A 400 -31.30 1.67 11.02
N ASN A 401 -30.96 0.69 11.85
CA ASN A 401 -31.87 0.03 12.79
C ASN A 401 -31.75 0.62 14.20
N ASN A 402 -31.05 1.74 14.36
CA ASN A 402 -30.74 2.40 15.63
C ASN A 402 -29.81 1.56 16.53
N GLY A 403 -29.12 0.56 15.98
CA GLY A 403 -28.06 -0.17 16.67
C GLY A 403 -26.85 0.74 16.89
N THR A 404 -26.30 0.76 18.11
CA THR A 404 -25.11 1.56 18.41
C THR A 404 -23.87 0.92 17.82
N LEU A 405 -23.20 1.63 16.89
CA LEU A 405 -21.95 1.21 16.27
C LEU A 405 -20.75 1.63 17.10
N ALA A 406 -20.78 2.84 17.64
CA ALA A 406 -19.73 3.36 18.51
C ALA A 406 -20.31 4.43 19.45
N GLN A 407 -19.78 4.50 20.67
CA GLN A 407 -20.05 5.57 21.61
C GLN A 407 -18.75 6.04 22.25
N LEU A 408 -18.57 7.36 22.35
CA LEU A 408 -17.40 8.00 22.93
C LEU A 408 -17.87 9.13 23.86
N SER A 409 -17.45 9.09 25.12
CA SER A 409 -17.69 10.14 26.11
C SER A 409 -16.37 10.78 26.50
N LEU A 410 -16.26 12.10 26.37
CA LEU A 410 -15.07 12.87 26.68
C LEU A 410 -15.32 13.86 27.82
N SER A 411 -14.37 13.98 28.74
CA SER A 411 -14.44 14.96 29.83
C SER A 411 -13.04 15.38 30.31
N LYS A 412 -13.00 16.40 31.17
CA LYS A 412 -11.78 16.86 31.86
C LYS A 412 -12.03 16.90 33.36
N LEU A 413 -10.99 16.57 34.13
CA LEU A 413 -10.97 16.86 35.57
C LEU A 413 -10.57 18.33 35.78
N GLU A 414 -11.14 18.95 36.80
CA GLU A 414 -10.78 20.32 37.18
C GLU A 414 -9.28 20.40 37.54
N GLY A 415 -8.60 21.42 37.01
CA GLY A 415 -7.15 21.61 37.21
C GLY A 415 -6.25 20.61 36.48
N LYS A 416 -6.79 19.70 35.66
CA LYS A 416 -6.02 18.76 34.83
C LYS A 416 -6.08 19.15 33.34
N SER A 417 -4.96 19.00 32.66
CA SER A 417 -4.86 19.25 31.21
C SER A 417 -5.34 18.06 30.37
N GLU A 418 -5.26 16.84 30.90
CA GLU A 418 -5.63 15.61 30.20
C GLU A 418 -7.14 15.58 29.88
N VAL A 419 -7.46 15.10 28.67
CA VAL A 419 -8.83 14.73 28.30
C VAL A 419 -8.99 13.23 28.55
N TYR A 420 -10.05 12.87 29.27
CA TYR A 420 -10.40 11.50 29.58
C TYR A 420 -11.50 10.99 28.66
N ALA A 421 -11.43 9.72 28.30
CA ALA A 421 -12.36 9.07 27.38
C ALA A 421 -12.90 7.75 27.97
N LYS A 422 -14.21 7.54 27.79
CA LYS A 422 -14.88 6.24 27.90
C LYS A 422 -15.46 5.88 26.55
N THR A 423 -15.28 4.65 26.10
CA THR A 423 -15.77 4.20 24.79
C THR A 423 -16.59 2.91 24.92
N SER A 424 -17.42 2.60 23.92
CA SER A 424 -18.13 1.32 23.86
C SER A 424 -17.24 0.14 23.49
N ARG A 425 -16.02 0.38 22.98
CA ARG A 425 -15.07 -0.64 22.54
C ARG A 425 -14.09 -1.05 23.66
N LEU A 426 -13.56 -0.06 24.37
CA LEU A 426 -12.50 -0.25 25.36
C LEU A 426 -13.13 -0.41 26.75
N THR A 427 -12.70 -1.43 27.49
CA THR A 427 -13.15 -1.66 28.87
C THR A 427 -12.60 -0.60 29.82
N ASP A 428 -11.34 -0.21 29.61
CA ASP A 428 -10.63 0.71 30.49
C ASP A 428 -10.83 2.15 30.04
N LEU A 429 -10.85 3.06 31.02
CA LEU A 429 -10.77 4.48 30.75
C LEU A 429 -9.41 4.83 30.17
N SER A 430 -9.39 5.80 29.28
CA SER A 430 -8.15 6.25 28.62
C SER A 430 -8.03 7.76 28.63
N THR A 431 -6.83 8.26 28.39
CA THR A 431 -6.65 9.66 28.00
C THR A 431 -6.54 9.76 26.49
N VAL A 432 -6.91 10.93 25.96
CA VAL A 432 -6.90 11.24 24.52
C VAL A 432 -6.30 12.62 24.30
N SER A 433 -5.99 12.94 23.06
CA SER A 433 -5.47 14.27 22.72
C SER A 433 -6.53 15.35 22.96
N GLU A 434 -6.08 16.54 23.36
CA GLU A 434 -6.96 17.72 23.46
C GLU A 434 -7.54 18.12 22.09
N GLN A 435 -6.82 17.81 21.01
CA GLN A 435 -7.29 17.99 19.64
C GLN A 435 -8.58 17.22 19.36
N LEU A 436 -8.75 16.01 19.92
CA LEU A 436 -9.99 15.26 19.77
C LEU A 436 -11.17 16.00 20.42
N LEU A 437 -11.00 16.48 21.66
CA LEU A 437 -12.05 17.24 22.34
C LEU A 437 -12.40 18.51 21.57
N ALA A 438 -11.40 19.21 21.04
CA ALA A 438 -11.61 20.40 20.21
C ALA A 438 -12.37 20.06 18.92
N LYS A 439 -11.99 19.00 18.20
CA LYS A 439 -12.67 18.51 16.99
C LYS A 439 -14.13 18.14 17.25
N LEU A 440 -14.41 17.51 18.38
CA LEU A 440 -15.78 17.09 18.74
C LEU A 440 -16.61 18.18 19.42
N SER A 441 -15.99 19.30 19.81
CA SER A 441 -16.68 20.53 20.27
C SER A 441 -17.11 21.40 19.09
N ILE A 442 -17.57 20.75 18.02
CA ILE A 442 -18.00 21.38 16.76
C ILE A 442 -19.32 22.10 16.95
N LYS A 443 -19.52 23.21 16.24
CA LYS A 443 -20.80 23.91 16.24
C LYS A 443 -21.71 23.41 15.12
N PRO A 444 -23.05 23.43 15.29
CA PRO A 444 -23.95 22.93 14.26
C PRO A 444 -23.77 23.62 12.89
N GLU A 445 -23.45 24.92 12.87
CA GLU A 445 -23.18 25.67 11.65
C GLU A 445 -21.94 25.22 10.90
N ASP A 446 -20.98 24.55 11.55
CA ASP A 446 -19.79 24.04 10.90
C ASP A 446 -20.10 22.77 10.09
N LEU A 447 -21.15 22.04 10.45
CA LEU A 447 -21.61 20.84 9.76
C LEU A 447 -22.74 21.11 8.75
N ARG A 448 -23.23 22.34 8.64
CA ARG A 448 -24.21 22.71 7.63
C ARG A 448 -23.56 22.83 6.25
N ASP A 449 -24.27 22.34 5.25
CA ASP A 449 -23.96 22.69 3.87
C ASP A 449 -24.33 24.17 3.68
N LYS A 450 -23.31 24.99 3.40
CA LYS A 450 -23.45 26.43 3.18
C LYS A 450 -23.53 26.79 1.70
N SER A 451 -23.53 25.82 0.80
CA SER A 451 -23.53 26.06 -0.65
C SER A 451 -24.82 26.75 -1.06
N VAL A 452 -24.69 27.87 -1.79
CA VAL A 452 -25.83 28.65 -2.29
C VAL A 452 -26.49 27.96 -3.50
N LEU A 453 -25.69 27.25 -4.28
CA LEU A 453 -26.12 26.53 -5.48
C LEU A 453 -25.55 25.11 -5.47
N ALA A 454 -26.30 24.16 -6.02
CA ALA A 454 -25.84 22.79 -6.25
C ALA A 454 -25.92 22.47 -7.75
N PHE A 455 -24.77 22.31 -8.41
CA PHE A 455 -24.66 21.93 -9.81
C PHE A 455 -23.26 21.40 -10.13
N ASP A 456 -23.13 20.67 -11.24
CA ASP A 456 -21.84 20.28 -11.82
C ASP A 456 -21.40 21.32 -12.87
N PRO A 457 -20.30 22.09 -12.63
CA PRO A 457 -19.75 23.03 -13.60
C PRO A 457 -19.51 22.41 -14.98
N ALA A 458 -19.06 21.15 -15.02
CA ALA A 458 -18.73 20.47 -16.26
C ALA A 458 -19.97 20.11 -17.08
N ALA A 459 -21.14 19.99 -16.46
CA ALA A 459 -22.41 19.72 -17.13
C ALA A 459 -23.04 20.97 -17.77
N ILE A 460 -22.59 22.17 -17.41
CA ILE A 460 -23.17 23.42 -17.91
C ILE A 460 -22.76 23.67 -19.37
N GLN A 461 -23.74 24.03 -20.19
CA GLN A 461 -23.58 24.33 -21.61
C GLN A 461 -23.91 25.78 -21.96
N LYS A 462 -24.71 26.47 -21.13
CA LYS A 462 -25.09 27.85 -21.36
C LYS A 462 -25.26 28.60 -20.05
N ILE A 463 -24.67 29.80 -19.98
CA ILE A 463 -24.76 30.73 -18.87
C ILE A 463 -25.52 31.95 -19.37
N GLU A 464 -26.63 32.29 -18.72
CA GLU A 464 -27.37 33.52 -18.98
C GLU A 464 -27.29 34.42 -17.76
N VAL A 465 -26.84 35.66 -17.95
CA VAL A 465 -26.79 36.67 -16.89
C VAL A 465 -27.64 37.85 -17.31
N THR A 466 -28.68 38.12 -16.55
CA THR A 466 -29.58 39.25 -16.75
C THR A 466 -29.36 40.29 -15.66
N THR A 467 -29.12 41.52 -16.07
CA THR A 467 -29.02 42.73 -15.24
C THR A 467 -30.30 43.56 -15.42
N LYS A 468 -30.40 44.75 -14.79
CA LYS A 468 -31.54 45.65 -15.01
C LYS A 468 -31.70 46.09 -16.48
N ASP A 469 -30.58 46.31 -17.17
CA ASP A 469 -30.59 46.96 -18.48
C ASP A 469 -30.12 46.04 -19.62
N LYS A 470 -29.42 44.95 -19.29
CA LYS A 470 -28.72 44.10 -20.26
C LYS A 470 -28.87 42.62 -19.94
N SER A 471 -28.90 41.79 -20.98
CA SER A 471 -28.84 40.33 -20.87
C SER A 471 -27.67 39.79 -21.69
N PHE A 472 -26.92 38.86 -21.11
CA PHE A 472 -25.75 38.25 -21.69
C PHE A 472 -25.91 36.74 -21.75
N VAL A 473 -25.48 36.12 -22.86
CA VAL A 473 -25.56 34.67 -23.06
C VAL A 473 -24.18 34.16 -23.48
N ILE A 474 -23.59 33.32 -22.64
CA ILE A 474 -22.33 32.63 -22.90
C ILE A 474 -22.68 31.17 -23.19
N LYS A 475 -22.21 30.64 -24.32
CA LYS A 475 -22.50 29.24 -24.74
C LYS A 475 -21.21 28.46 -24.92
N ARG A 476 -21.21 27.21 -24.49
CA ARG A 476 -20.10 26.29 -24.72
C ARG A 476 -20.00 25.98 -26.23
N LYS A 477 -18.78 25.96 -26.76
CA LYS A 477 -18.48 25.67 -28.17
C LYS A 477 -17.20 24.82 -28.24
N GLY A 478 -17.36 23.52 -28.46
CA GLY A 478 -16.24 22.57 -28.37
C GLY A 478 -15.74 22.48 -26.93
N THR A 479 -14.43 22.65 -26.73
CA THR A 479 -13.79 22.62 -25.40
C THR A 479 -13.81 23.97 -24.66
N GLY A 480 -14.22 25.07 -25.32
CA GLY A 480 -14.19 26.42 -24.74
C GLY A 480 -15.54 27.14 -24.74
N TRP A 481 -15.54 28.39 -24.31
CA TRP A 481 -16.73 29.23 -24.21
C TRP A 481 -16.77 30.31 -25.30
N LYS A 482 -17.94 30.49 -25.91
CA LYS A 482 -18.23 31.64 -26.77
C LYS A 482 -18.79 32.77 -25.91
N VAL A 483 -17.95 33.76 -25.64
CA VAL A 483 -18.30 34.97 -24.89
C VAL A 483 -18.69 36.10 -25.86
N PRO A 484 -19.81 36.82 -25.62
CA PRO A 484 -20.15 38.03 -26.37
C PRO A 484 -19.06 39.11 -26.26
N GLY A 485 -18.69 39.76 -27.36
CA GLY A 485 -17.66 40.82 -27.35
C GLY A 485 -18.04 42.08 -26.54
N SER A 486 -19.28 42.20 -26.08
CA SER A 486 -19.73 43.23 -25.15
C SER A 486 -19.35 42.97 -23.69
N LEU A 487 -18.88 41.75 -23.37
CA LEU A 487 -18.41 41.37 -22.04
C LEU A 487 -16.90 41.49 -21.95
N LYS A 488 -16.40 42.10 -20.86
CA LYS A 488 -14.97 42.11 -20.52
C LYS A 488 -14.58 40.79 -19.85
N MET A 489 -14.73 39.69 -20.57
CA MET A 489 -14.56 38.33 -20.05
C MET A 489 -13.90 37.44 -21.11
N GLU A 490 -12.84 36.73 -20.71
CA GLU A 490 -12.15 35.78 -21.57
C GLU A 490 -12.87 34.41 -21.58
N PRO A 491 -12.68 33.54 -22.59
CA PRO A 491 -13.32 32.23 -22.61
C PRO A 491 -13.04 31.35 -21.39
N TYR A 492 -11.83 31.41 -20.82
CA TYR A 492 -11.47 30.62 -19.63
C TYR A 492 -12.07 31.19 -18.33
N ASP A 493 -12.42 32.48 -18.30
CA ASP A 493 -13.06 33.12 -17.15
C ASP A 493 -14.44 32.49 -16.87
N ALA A 494 -15.13 32.00 -17.90
CA ALA A 494 -16.43 31.38 -17.74
C ALA A 494 -16.37 30.07 -16.93
N ASP A 495 -15.31 29.27 -17.09
CA ASP A 495 -15.09 28.09 -16.25
C ASP A 495 -14.84 28.51 -14.80
N GLN A 496 -13.94 29.47 -14.57
CA GLN A 496 -13.66 29.96 -13.22
C GLN A 496 -14.90 30.58 -12.55
N PHE A 497 -15.75 31.29 -13.32
CA PHE A 497 -17.01 31.81 -12.82
C PHE A 497 -17.96 30.70 -12.36
N LEU A 498 -18.04 29.58 -13.09
CA LEU A 498 -18.84 28.43 -12.67
C LEU A 498 -18.28 27.77 -11.40
N TRP A 499 -16.95 27.63 -11.29
CA TRP A 499 -16.30 27.12 -10.07
C TRP A 499 -16.59 28.02 -8.86
N ASP A 500 -16.42 29.33 -9.01
CA ASP A 500 -16.72 30.30 -7.95
C ASP A 500 -18.21 30.30 -7.54
N LEU A 501 -19.13 30.16 -8.50
CA LEU A 501 -20.57 30.07 -8.22
C LEU A 501 -20.94 28.78 -7.49
N ARG A 502 -20.27 27.67 -7.81
CA ARG A 502 -20.47 26.40 -7.12
C ARG A 502 -19.92 26.46 -5.69
N ASP A 503 -18.78 27.11 -5.51
CA ASP A 503 -18.10 27.23 -4.22
C ASP A 503 -18.65 28.38 -3.36
N LEU A 504 -19.66 29.10 -3.85
CA LEU A 504 -20.31 30.20 -3.16
C LEU A 504 -21.02 29.71 -1.89
N LYS A 505 -20.60 30.25 -0.75
CA LYS A 505 -21.17 29.91 0.56
C LYS A 505 -21.96 31.08 1.15
N TYR A 506 -23.13 30.79 1.73
CA TYR A 506 -23.85 31.78 2.52
C TYR A 506 -23.24 31.93 3.91
N ARG A 507 -23.32 33.16 4.44
CA ARG A 507 -22.95 33.51 5.81
C ARG A 507 -24.11 33.29 6.78
N ALA A 508 -25.31 33.70 6.39
CA ALA A 508 -26.52 33.61 7.21
C ALA A 508 -27.75 33.32 6.35
N VAL A 509 -28.77 32.75 6.98
CA VAL A 509 -30.11 32.59 6.42
C VAL A 509 -31.05 33.54 7.16
N THR A 510 -31.86 34.27 6.43
CA THR A 510 -32.86 35.17 7.02
C THR A 510 -34.15 34.40 7.34
N ALA A 511 -34.90 34.85 8.35
CA ALA A 511 -36.12 34.20 8.80
C ALA A 511 -37.33 34.37 7.84
N ALA A 512 -37.15 35.03 6.69
CA ALA A 512 -38.25 35.50 5.86
C ALA A 512 -38.68 34.53 4.76
N ALA A 513 -39.96 34.61 4.40
CA ALA A 513 -40.58 33.81 3.34
C ALA A 513 -40.24 34.30 1.92
N LYS A 514 -40.30 33.34 0.99
CA LYS A 514 -40.06 33.44 -0.46
C LYS A 514 -40.51 34.76 -1.11
N ASN A 515 -39.66 35.32 -1.99
CA ASN A 515 -39.96 36.44 -2.89
C ASN A 515 -40.40 37.74 -2.20
N ASP A 516 -39.94 38.00 -0.98
CA ASP A 516 -40.20 39.26 -0.32
C ASP A 516 -39.52 40.43 -1.06
N LYS A 517 -40.31 41.40 -1.51
CA LYS A 517 -39.85 42.65 -2.17
C LYS A 517 -38.84 43.42 -1.32
N THR A 518 -38.85 43.19 -0.01
CA THR A 518 -37.88 43.73 0.94
C THR A 518 -36.44 43.44 0.51
N TYR A 519 -36.16 42.24 -0.02
CA TYR A 519 -34.82 41.84 -0.47
C TYR A 519 -34.54 42.17 -1.94
N GLY A 520 -35.53 42.68 -2.68
CA GLY A 520 -35.38 43.11 -4.07
C GLY A 520 -35.35 41.99 -5.11
N PHE A 521 -35.94 40.83 -4.82
CA PHE A 521 -36.03 39.71 -5.78
C PHE A 521 -37.11 39.89 -6.85
N ASP A 522 -38.02 40.86 -6.68
CA ASP A 522 -38.99 41.30 -7.69
C ASP A 522 -38.35 42.10 -8.83
N SER A 523 -37.20 42.72 -8.55
CA SER A 523 -36.33 43.37 -9.54
C SER A 523 -34.87 43.11 -9.18
N PRO A 524 -34.40 41.86 -9.39
CA PRO A 524 -33.08 41.44 -8.93
C PRO A 524 -32.00 42.28 -9.58
N THR A 525 -30.95 42.59 -8.82
CA THR A 525 -29.77 43.27 -9.38
C THR A 525 -29.12 42.41 -10.44
N ARG A 526 -29.09 41.08 -10.24
CA ARG A 526 -28.70 40.10 -11.25
C ARG A 526 -29.55 38.83 -11.15
N LEU A 527 -29.84 38.23 -12.30
CA LEU A 527 -30.37 36.88 -12.42
C LEU A 527 -29.39 36.04 -13.25
N ILE A 528 -28.83 35.00 -12.64
CA ILE A 528 -27.95 34.04 -13.30
C ILE A 528 -28.74 32.76 -13.54
N LYS A 529 -28.69 32.23 -14.77
CA LYS A 529 -29.26 30.93 -15.14
C LYS A 529 -28.18 30.05 -15.76
N LEU A 530 -27.99 28.86 -15.20
CA LEU A 530 -27.04 27.86 -15.67
C LEU A 530 -27.83 26.70 -16.29
N TRP A 531 -27.57 26.40 -17.55
CA TRP A 531 -28.30 25.42 -18.33
C TRP A 531 -27.42 24.23 -18.68
N THR A 532 -27.92 23.04 -18.41
CA THR A 532 -27.38 21.75 -18.87
C THR A 532 -27.78 21.47 -20.32
N ALA A 533 -27.17 20.46 -20.94
CA ALA A 533 -27.38 20.10 -22.34
C ALA A 533 -28.84 19.73 -22.69
N ASP A 534 -29.59 19.21 -21.73
CA ASP A 534 -31.00 18.83 -21.92
C ASP A 534 -31.97 20.02 -21.88
N GLU A 535 -31.49 21.21 -21.50
CA GLU A 535 -32.23 22.48 -21.37
C GLU A 535 -33.59 22.40 -20.63
N LYS A 536 -33.84 21.34 -19.85
CA LYS A 536 -35.16 21.11 -19.23
C LYS A 536 -35.51 22.16 -18.18
N LYS A 537 -34.55 22.52 -17.31
CA LYS A 537 -34.70 23.56 -16.29
C LYS A 537 -33.33 24.09 -15.89
N PRO A 538 -33.09 25.42 -15.88
CA PRO A 538 -31.82 25.95 -15.43
C PRO A 538 -31.74 26.00 -13.90
N VAL A 539 -30.53 25.81 -13.38
CA VAL A 539 -30.17 26.25 -12.02
C VAL A 539 -30.16 27.77 -12.01
N ARG A 540 -30.82 28.41 -11.04
CA ARG A 540 -30.96 29.87 -11.01
C ARG A 540 -30.45 30.46 -9.71
N LEU A 541 -29.75 31.57 -9.82
CA LEU A 541 -29.36 32.43 -8.71
C LEU A 541 -29.95 33.82 -8.91
N LEU A 542 -30.77 34.25 -7.96
CA LEU A 542 -31.24 35.63 -7.86
C LEU A 542 -30.31 36.38 -6.90
N ILE A 543 -29.81 37.52 -7.34
CA ILE A 543 -29.07 38.46 -6.50
C ILE A 543 -29.94 39.69 -6.29
N GLY A 544 -30.28 39.98 -5.05
CA GLY A 544 -31.18 41.04 -4.60
C GLY A 544 -30.44 42.35 -4.31
N LYS A 545 -30.98 43.14 -3.37
CA LYS A 545 -30.36 44.38 -2.88
C LYS A 545 -29.14 44.09 -2.00
N HIS A 546 -28.33 45.13 -1.78
CA HIS A 546 -27.35 45.11 -0.70
C HIS A 546 -28.07 44.97 0.65
N ALA A 547 -27.50 44.16 1.54
CA ALA A 547 -27.93 44.15 2.92
C ALA A 547 -27.52 45.46 3.62
N PRO A 548 -28.15 45.82 4.76
CA PRO A 548 -27.80 47.02 5.52
C PRO A 548 -26.32 47.06 5.91
N GLU A 549 -25.70 45.91 6.13
CA GLU A 549 -24.27 45.78 6.35
C GLU A 549 -23.50 45.95 5.03
N LYS A 550 -22.51 46.85 5.05
CA LYS A 550 -21.72 47.19 3.87
C LYS A 550 -20.99 45.96 3.34
N GLY A 551 -21.19 45.65 2.06
CA GLY A 551 -20.49 44.54 1.40
C GLY A 551 -21.20 43.19 1.52
N ILE A 552 -22.50 43.16 1.75
CA ILE A 552 -23.31 41.93 1.74
C ILE A 552 -24.43 42.03 0.69
N TYR A 553 -24.73 40.92 0.01
CA TYR A 553 -25.90 40.78 -0.86
C TYR A 553 -26.88 39.75 -0.33
N TYR A 554 -28.17 40.00 -0.54
CA TYR A 554 -29.18 38.97 -0.44
C TYR A 554 -29.20 38.12 -1.71
N VAL A 555 -29.21 36.81 -1.57
CA VAL A 555 -29.32 35.87 -2.68
C VAL A 555 -30.37 34.79 -2.43
N GLN A 556 -30.89 34.25 -3.51
CA GLN A 556 -31.82 33.13 -3.49
C GLN A 556 -31.54 32.20 -4.66
N GLY A 557 -31.18 30.94 -4.37
CA GLY A 557 -31.18 29.88 -5.38
C GLY A 557 -32.63 29.46 -5.65
N ALA A 558 -33.11 29.39 -6.89
CA ALA A 558 -34.55 29.22 -7.14
C ALA A 558 -35.15 27.88 -6.65
N ASP A 559 -34.31 26.88 -6.38
CA ASP A 559 -34.73 25.59 -5.80
C ASP A 559 -34.69 25.61 -4.25
N ASP A 560 -33.97 26.56 -3.65
CA ASP A 560 -33.95 26.80 -2.21
C ASP A 560 -34.95 27.92 -1.85
N LYS A 561 -35.92 27.62 -0.98
CA LYS A 561 -36.94 28.60 -0.58
C LYS A 561 -36.39 29.64 0.40
N GLN A 562 -35.13 29.52 0.82
CA GLN A 562 -34.48 30.37 1.80
C GLN A 562 -33.82 31.60 1.17
N VAL A 563 -33.87 32.72 1.88
CA VAL A 563 -33.14 33.95 1.53
C VAL A 563 -31.83 33.95 2.31
N MET A 564 -30.73 33.99 1.58
CA MET A 564 -29.36 33.85 2.10
C MET A 564 -28.59 35.16 1.99
N GLU A 565 -27.63 35.36 2.89
CA GLU A 565 -26.67 36.47 2.83
C GLU A 565 -25.30 35.96 2.37
N ILE A 566 -24.70 36.62 1.39
CA ILE A 566 -23.33 36.35 0.91
C ILE A 566 -22.47 37.60 0.99
N GLU A 567 -21.17 37.41 1.14
CA GLU A 567 -20.20 38.50 1.02
C GLU A 567 -20.08 38.97 -0.43
N ALA A 568 -20.14 40.29 -0.64
CA ALA A 568 -20.07 40.92 -1.96
C ALA A 568 -18.77 40.59 -2.70
N LEU A 569 -17.67 40.43 -1.98
CA LEU A 569 -16.36 40.07 -2.54
C LEU A 569 -16.37 38.69 -3.21
N ALA A 570 -17.26 37.78 -2.80
CA ALA A 570 -17.32 36.43 -3.35
C ALA A 570 -17.70 36.42 -4.85
N LEU A 571 -18.40 37.46 -5.33
CA LEU A 571 -18.82 37.57 -6.73
C LEU A 571 -18.41 38.89 -7.39
N SER A 572 -17.89 39.88 -6.66
CA SER A 572 -17.62 41.23 -7.17
C SER A 572 -16.81 41.23 -8.48
N ARG A 573 -15.74 40.42 -8.54
CA ARG A 573 -14.88 40.28 -9.72
C ARG A 573 -15.62 39.84 -10.99
N TRP A 574 -16.73 39.12 -10.84
CA TRP A 574 -17.57 38.66 -11.94
C TRP A 574 -18.68 39.64 -12.23
N LEU A 575 -19.31 40.17 -11.19
CA LEU A 575 -20.41 41.11 -11.31
C LEU A 575 -19.99 42.40 -12.01
N GLU A 576 -18.72 42.82 -11.90
CA GLU A 576 -18.17 43.95 -12.66
C GLU A 576 -17.99 43.67 -14.16
N LYS A 577 -17.89 42.39 -14.55
CA LYS A 577 -17.76 41.97 -15.95
C LYS A 577 -19.12 41.94 -16.68
N PHE A 578 -20.25 41.91 -15.95
CA PHE A 578 -21.64 41.86 -16.45
C PHE A 578 -22.43 43.15 -16.17
#